data_AF-A0A257QEI2-F1
#
_entry.id   AF-A0A257QEI2-F1
#
_cell.length_a   1.000
_cell.length_b   1.000
_cell.length_c   1.000
_cell.angle_alpha   90.00
_cell.angle_beta   90.00
_cell.angle_gamma   90.00
#
_symmetry.space_group_name_H-M   'P 1'
#
loop_
_entity.id
_entity.type
_entity.pdbx_description
1 polymer ?
#
loop_
_entity_poly.entity_id
_entity_poly.type
_entity_poly.pdbx_seq_one_letter_code
_entity_poly.pdbx_strand_id
1 'polypeptide(L)'
;MNMQNGRKVLYWYDPMKPDQHFDKPGKSPFMDMPLVPKYAGGAGGSQSGVRINPNIRQNLGIRLALVERGVLSQSLDAAANVVFNDRDVAILQARSAGFVERVYARAPGDVISRGSPIVDLLM
;
A
#
# COMPACT_ATOMS: atom_id res chain seq x y z
N MET A 1 -42.57 -28.71 -19.50
CA MET A 1 -41.42 -27.79 -19.40
C MET A 1 -41.86 -26.43 -19.95
N ASN A 2 -42.28 -25.48 -19.10
CA ASN A 2 -42.91 -24.23 -19.57
C ASN A 2 -41.83 -23.16 -19.79
N MET A 3 -41.44 -22.94 -21.05
CA MET A 3 -40.55 -21.86 -21.48
C MET A 3 -41.40 -20.72 -22.05
N GLN A 4 -41.32 -19.52 -21.46
CA GLN A 4 -41.83 -18.29 -22.07
C GLN A 4 -40.64 -17.33 -22.25
N ASN A 5 -40.44 -16.82 -23.47
CA ASN A 5 -39.36 -15.88 -23.85
C ASN A 5 -37.92 -16.37 -23.57
N GLY A 6 -37.63 -17.66 -23.79
CA GLY A 6 -36.27 -18.21 -23.72
C GLY A 6 -35.66 -18.28 -22.32
N ARG A 7 -36.42 -17.96 -21.27
CA ARG A 7 -35.98 -18.07 -19.87
C ARG A 7 -36.75 -19.18 -19.16
N LYS A 8 -36.02 -20.02 -18.41
CA LYS A 8 -36.63 -21.07 -17.59
C LYS A 8 -37.41 -20.41 -16.45
N VAL A 9 -38.72 -20.55 -16.45
CA VAL A 9 -39.56 -20.16 -15.29
C VAL A 9 -39.29 -21.17 -14.17
N LEU A 10 -38.91 -20.68 -12.99
CA LEU A 10 -38.70 -21.49 -11.79
C LEU A 10 -40.03 -21.84 -11.14
N TYR A 11 -40.86 -20.84 -10.90
CA TYR A 11 -42.20 -20.97 -10.34
C TYR A 11 -43.03 -19.72 -10.61
N TRP A 12 -44.34 -19.84 -10.50
CA TRP A 12 -45.30 -18.76 -10.56
C TRP A 12 -45.70 -18.38 -9.13
N TYR A 13 -45.88 -17.10 -8.85
CA TYR A 13 -46.28 -16.64 -7.50
C TYR A 13 -47.25 -15.48 -7.58
N ASP A 14 -48.01 -15.30 -6.50
CA ASP A 14 -48.86 -14.13 -6.29
C ASP A 14 -48.01 -13.02 -5.65
N PRO A 15 -47.90 -11.81 -6.24
CA PRO A 15 -47.11 -10.72 -5.67
C PRO A 15 -47.47 -10.35 -4.21
N MET A 16 -48.70 -10.60 -3.79
CA MET A 16 -49.19 -10.30 -2.43
C MET A 16 -48.98 -11.45 -1.44
N LYS A 17 -48.79 -12.68 -1.94
CA LYS A 17 -48.51 -13.89 -1.16
C LYS A 17 -47.28 -14.60 -1.75
N PRO A 18 -46.08 -14.00 -1.65
CA PRO A 18 -44.88 -14.48 -2.34
C PRO A 18 -44.38 -15.84 -1.83
N ASP A 19 -44.80 -16.28 -0.65
CA ASP A 19 -44.41 -17.55 -0.04
C ASP A 19 -45.01 -18.77 -0.75
N GLN A 20 -46.08 -18.59 -1.53
CA GLN A 20 -46.73 -19.70 -2.21
C GLN A 20 -46.29 -19.80 -3.67
N HIS A 21 -45.74 -20.96 -4.01
CA HIS A 21 -45.21 -21.24 -5.33
C HIS A 21 -46.16 -22.16 -6.11
N PHE A 22 -46.38 -21.83 -7.38
CA PHE A 22 -47.23 -22.59 -8.30
C PHE A 22 -46.42 -23.04 -9.52
N ASP A 23 -46.66 -24.25 -10.00
CA ASP A 23 -45.92 -24.84 -11.12
C ASP A 23 -46.46 -24.46 -12.50
N LYS A 24 -47.64 -23.82 -12.55
CA LYS A 24 -48.36 -23.50 -13.79
C LYS A 24 -48.86 -22.06 -13.79
N PRO A 25 -48.94 -21.41 -14.97
CA PRO A 25 -49.65 -20.14 -15.10
C PRO A 25 -51.14 -20.34 -14.77
N GLY A 26 -51.73 -19.37 -14.11
CA GLY A 26 -53.14 -19.44 -13.72
C GLY A 26 -53.58 -18.21 -12.94
N LYS A 27 -54.86 -18.18 -12.57
CA LYS A 27 -55.38 -17.24 -11.58
C LYS A 27 -54.97 -17.70 -10.19
N SER A 28 -54.61 -16.76 -9.32
CA SER A 28 -54.29 -17.06 -7.93
C SER A 28 -55.53 -17.61 -7.21
N PRO A 29 -55.39 -18.67 -6.40
CA PRO A 29 -56.51 -19.21 -5.61
C PRO A 29 -56.87 -18.32 -4.41
N PHE A 30 -56.04 -17.32 -4.10
CA PHE A 30 -56.29 -16.37 -3.00
C PHE A 30 -56.95 -15.09 -3.48
N MET A 31 -56.72 -14.72 -4.74
CA MET A 31 -57.24 -13.51 -5.36
C MET A 31 -57.39 -13.75 -6.86
N ASP A 32 -58.46 -13.23 -7.47
CA ASP A 32 -58.83 -13.45 -8.89
C ASP A 32 -57.85 -12.81 -9.92
N MET A 33 -56.59 -12.60 -9.54
CA MET A 33 -55.53 -11.99 -10.35
C MET A 33 -54.60 -13.05 -10.98
N PRO A 34 -53.94 -12.72 -12.11
CA PRO A 34 -53.01 -13.63 -12.77
C PRO A 34 -51.70 -13.78 -11.98
N LEU A 35 -51.22 -15.01 -11.84
CA LEU A 35 -49.92 -15.33 -11.24
C LEU A 35 -48.76 -14.79 -12.11
N VAL A 36 -47.66 -14.38 -11.48
CA VAL A 36 -46.48 -13.81 -12.15
C VAL A 36 -45.34 -14.84 -12.20
N PRO A 37 -44.66 -15.03 -13.36
CA PRO A 37 -43.57 -15.99 -13.48
C PRO A 37 -42.26 -15.44 -12.90
N LYS A 38 -41.62 -16.21 -12.01
CA LYS A 38 -40.25 -15.96 -11.56
C LYS A 38 -39.27 -16.75 -12.41
N TYR A 39 -38.29 -16.07 -13.01
CA TYR A 39 -37.32 -16.67 -13.91
C TYR A 39 -36.03 -17.09 -13.20
N ALA A 40 -35.44 -18.21 -13.64
CA ALA A 40 -34.08 -18.60 -13.29
C ALA A 40 -33.11 -17.56 -13.86
N GLY A 41 -32.36 -16.87 -12.99
CA GLY A 41 -31.45 -15.79 -13.38
C GLY A 41 -31.87 -14.38 -12.93
N GLY A 42 -32.96 -14.25 -12.17
CA GLY A 42 -33.21 -13.04 -11.38
C GLY A 42 -32.09 -12.83 -10.35
N ALA A 43 -31.62 -11.59 -10.21
CA ALA A 43 -30.54 -11.15 -9.32
C ALA A 43 -30.83 -11.41 -7.83
N GLY A 44 -30.80 -12.68 -7.43
CA GLY A 44 -31.17 -13.13 -6.09
C GLY A 44 -30.44 -14.40 -5.65
N GLY A 45 -29.31 -14.71 -6.27
CA GLY A 45 -28.32 -15.60 -5.67
C GLY A 45 -27.21 -14.73 -5.12
N SER A 46 -26.85 -14.93 -3.85
CA SER A 46 -25.71 -14.31 -3.15
C SER A 46 -24.38 -14.63 -3.86
N GLN A 47 -24.17 -14.04 -5.03
CA GLN A 47 -22.89 -13.99 -5.70
C GLN A 47 -22.11 -12.86 -5.04
N SER A 48 -21.03 -13.19 -4.35
CA SER A 48 -20.11 -12.19 -3.83
C SER A 48 -19.55 -11.39 -5.00
N GLY A 49 -19.90 -10.10 -5.08
CA GLY A 49 -19.47 -9.20 -6.15
C GLY A 49 -20.59 -8.30 -6.68
N VAL A 50 -20.20 -7.17 -7.27
CA VAL A 50 -21.09 -6.22 -7.94
C VAL A 50 -20.96 -6.39 -9.45
N ARG A 51 -22.09 -6.51 -10.15
CA ARG A 51 -22.11 -6.60 -11.61
C ARG A 51 -22.32 -5.22 -12.22
N ILE A 52 -21.42 -4.82 -13.13
CA ILE A 52 -21.46 -3.51 -13.79
C ILE A 52 -21.65 -3.70 -15.30
N ASN A 53 -22.44 -2.82 -15.93
CA ASN A 53 -22.69 -2.84 -17.37
C ASN A 53 -21.36 -2.64 -18.16
N PRO A 54 -21.05 -3.48 -19.16
CA PRO A 54 -19.86 -3.33 -20.02
C PRO A 54 -19.70 -1.95 -20.66
N ASN A 55 -20.80 -1.30 -21.10
CA ASN A 55 -20.74 0.03 -21.72
C ASN A 55 -20.28 1.10 -20.72
N ILE A 56 -20.71 0.97 -19.47
CA ILE A 56 -20.27 1.86 -18.38
C ILE A 56 -18.78 1.63 -18.10
N ARG A 57 -18.33 0.35 -18.04
CA ARG A 57 -16.92 0.02 -17.82
C ARG A 57 -16.01 0.58 -18.92
N GLN A 58 -16.44 0.52 -20.18
CA GLN A 58 -15.69 1.03 -21.32
C GLN A 58 -15.64 2.57 -21.33
N ASN A 59 -16.78 3.24 -21.13
CA ASN A 59 -16.84 4.70 -21.16
C ASN A 59 -16.06 5.35 -20.00
N LEU A 60 -15.99 4.69 -18.84
CA LEU A 60 -15.17 5.15 -17.71
C LEU A 60 -13.66 4.85 -17.86
N GLY A 61 -13.25 4.06 -18.86
CA GLY A 61 -11.83 3.75 -19.10
C GLY A 61 -11.16 3.01 -17.94
N ILE A 62 -11.86 2.06 -17.32
CA ILE A 62 -11.35 1.29 -16.18
C ILE A 62 -10.03 0.60 -16.54
N ARG A 63 -9.01 0.76 -15.69
CA ARG A 63 -7.70 0.09 -15.81
C ARG A 63 -7.54 -0.95 -14.72
N LEU A 64 -6.99 -2.10 -15.09
CA LEU A 64 -6.71 -3.21 -14.19
C LEU A 64 -5.20 -3.50 -14.22
N ALA A 65 -4.67 -3.94 -13.10
CA ALA A 65 -3.34 -4.50 -12.98
C ALA A 65 -3.42 -5.83 -12.23
N LEU A 66 -2.56 -6.78 -12.58
CA LEU A 66 -2.44 -8.03 -11.84
C LEU A 66 -1.72 -7.77 -10.51
N VAL A 67 -2.13 -8.47 -9.47
CA VAL A 67 -1.45 -8.41 -8.17
C VAL A 67 -0.19 -9.27 -8.26
N GLU A 68 0.95 -8.68 -7.93
CA GLU A 68 2.25 -9.33 -7.92
C GLU A 68 2.87 -9.27 -6.51
N ARG A 69 3.69 -10.27 -6.18
CA ARG A 69 4.56 -10.21 -4.99
C ARG A 69 5.95 -9.79 -5.42
N GLY A 70 6.52 -8.83 -4.72
CA GLY A 70 7.88 -8.36 -4.94
C GLY A 70 8.44 -7.70 -3.70
N VAL A 71 9.70 -7.29 -3.78
CA VAL A 71 10.34 -6.50 -2.73
C VAL A 71 10.04 -5.02 -3.02
N LEU A 72 9.42 -4.33 -2.08
CA LEU A 72 9.20 -2.90 -2.17
C LEU A 72 10.42 -2.18 -1.57
N SER A 73 11.26 -1.62 -2.42
CA SER A 73 12.35 -0.74 -2.00
C SER A 73 11.81 0.64 -1.68
N GLN A 74 11.89 1.06 -0.42
CA GLN A 74 11.64 2.43 -0.01
C GLN A 74 12.97 3.19 0.09
N SER A 75 13.03 4.36 -0.54
CA SER A 75 14.13 5.30 -0.36
C SER A 75 13.81 6.27 0.78
N LEU A 76 14.81 6.61 1.58
CA LEU A 76 14.73 7.64 2.60
C LEU A 76 15.85 8.64 2.38
N ASP A 77 15.49 9.92 2.28
CA ASP A 77 16.45 11.01 2.28
C ASP A 77 16.60 11.55 3.70
N ALA A 78 17.85 11.66 4.18
CA ALA A 78 18.17 12.15 5.52
C ALA A 78 19.35 13.12 5.48
N ALA A 79 19.27 14.17 6.30
CA ALA A 79 20.36 15.12 6.47
C ALA A 79 21.42 14.59 7.45
N ALA A 80 22.69 14.96 7.23
CA ALA A 80 23.81 14.58 8.08
C ALA A 80 24.89 15.67 8.10
N ASN A 81 25.78 15.59 9.09
CA ASN A 81 26.91 16.52 9.27
C ASN A 81 28.24 15.84 8.93
N VAL A 82 29.19 16.62 8.41
CA VAL A 82 30.59 16.20 8.25
C VAL A 82 31.33 16.53 9.54
N VAL A 83 31.94 15.52 10.16
CA VAL A 83 32.66 15.64 11.43
C VAL A 83 34.06 15.03 11.30
N PHE A 84 34.95 15.38 12.23
CA PHE A 84 36.26 14.74 12.33
C PHE A 84 36.13 13.26 12.68
N ASN A 85 37.12 12.46 12.29
CA ASN A 85 37.17 11.04 12.65
C ASN A 85 37.64 10.91 14.10
N ASP A 86 36.73 10.58 15.02
CA ASP A 86 37.05 10.39 16.44
C ASP A 86 38.07 9.27 16.70
N ARG A 87 38.31 8.38 15.73
CA ARG A 87 39.35 7.35 15.80
C ARG A 87 40.74 7.85 15.42
N ASP A 88 40.84 9.02 14.80
CA ASP A 88 42.10 9.63 14.35
C ASP A 88 42.36 10.93 15.14
N VAL A 89 42.37 10.80 16.47
CA VAL A 89 42.60 11.89 17.42
C VAL A 89 43.90 11.61 18.18
N ALA A 90 44.80 12.59 18.18
CA ALA A 90 46.04 12.55 18.94
C ALA A 90 46.11 13.74 19.91
N ILE A 91 46.28 13.45 21.19
CA ILE A 91 46.54 14.47 22.22
C ILE A 91 48.02 14.40 22.57
N LEU A 92 48.76 15.46 22.26
CA LEU A 92 50.20 15.53 22.51
C LEU A 92 50.46 15.94 23.96
N GLN A 93 51.17 15.10 24.70
CA GLN A 93 51.60 15.38 26.08
C GLN A 93 53.11 15.11 26.20
N ALA A 94 53.81 15.98 26.93
CA ALA A 94 55.22 15.77 27.25
C ALA A 94 55.39 14.55 28.16
N ARG A 95 56.41 13.72 27.89
CA ARG A 95 56.67 12.50 28.68
C ARG A 95 57.35 12.76 30.02
N SER A 96 58.01 13.90 30.16
CA SER A 96 58.73 14.36 31.35
C SER A 96 58.57 15.86 31.52
N ALA A 97 58.88 16.36 32.71
CA ALA A 97 58.94 17.80 32.97
C ALA A 97 60.12 18.45 32.22
N GLY A 98 60.00 19.76 32.00
CA GLY A 98 60.98 20.60 31.32
C GLY A 98 60.42 22.02 31.11
N PHE A 99 61.17 22.88 30.45
CA PHE A 99 60.75 24.23 30.11
C PHE A 99 60.54 24.36 28.60
N VAL A 100 59.53 25.15 28.19
CA VAL A 100 59.31 25.46 26.78
C VAL A 100 60.43 26.38 26.30
N GLU A 101 61.20 25.92 25.33
CA GLU A 101 62.28 26.71 24.72
C GLU A 101 61.78 27.49 23.51
N ARG A 102 60.97 26.85 22.65
CA ARG A 102 60.43 27.45 21.43
C ARG A 102 59.06 26.90 21.09
N VAL A 103 58.17 27.77 20.64
CA VAL A 103 56.88 27.40 20.04
C VAL A 103 56.88 27.79 18.57
N TYR A 104 56.34 26.92 17.73
CA TYR A 104 56.20 27.19 16.29
C TYR A 104 54.93 28.00 16.03
N ALA A 105 54.90 28.78 14.94
CA ALA A 105 53.76 29.61 14.56
C ALA A 105 52.55 28.75 14.14
N ARG A 106 51.80 28.27 15.14
CA ARG A 106 50.61 27.41 15.01
C ARG A 106 49.50 27.95 15.89
N ALA A 107 48.27 27.89 15.39
CA ALA A 107 47.06 28.24 16.11
C ALA A 107 46.02 27.10 16.03
N PRO A 108 45.05 27.04 16.97
CA PRO A 108 43.93 26.13 16.87
C PRO A 108 43.19 26.31 15.53
N GLY A 109 42.95 25.20 14.82
CA GLY A 109 42.33 25.19 13.50
C GLY A 109 43.31 25.12 12.33
N ASP A 110 44.61 25.31 12.57
CA ASP A 110 45.62 25.14 11.52
C ASP A 110 45.71 23.68 11.05
N VAL A 111 45.75 23.50 9.73
CA VAL A 111 46.00 22.18 9.12
C VAL A 111 47.50 21.98 9.00
N ILE A 112 48.01 20.91 9.60
CA ILE A 112 49.43 20.55 9.59
C ILE A 112 49.63 19.10 9.12
N SER A 113 50.79 18.82 8.53
CA SER A 113 51.15 17.47 8.10
C SER A 113 51.77 16.66 9.25
N ARG A 114 51.71 15.32 9.15
CA ARG A 114 52.40 14.43 10.08
C ARG A 114 53.89 14.79 10.17
N GLY A 115 54.40 14.86 11.40
CA GLY A 115 55.80 15.24 11.67
C GLY A 115 56.05 16.74 11.74
N SER A 116 55.03 17.59 11.57
CA SER A 116 55.17 19.03 11.77
C SER A 116 55.55 19.32 13.23
N PRO A 117 56.58 20.16 13.48
CA PRO A 117 56.99 20.48 14.82
C PRO A 117 55.96 21.39 15.51
N ILE A 118 55.79 21.19 16.81
CA ILE A 118 54.81 21.89 17.66
C ILE A 118 55.51 22.76 18.70
N VAL A 119 56.42 22.17 19.46
CA VAL A 119 57.16 22.81 20.55
C VAL A 119 58.51 22.12 20.74
N ASP A 120 59.53 22.89 21.10
CA ASP A 120 60.81 22.37 21.59
C ASP A 120 60.86 22.54 23.12
N LEU A 121 61.37 21.53 23.81
CA LEU A 121 61.46 21.47 25.26
C LEU A 121 62.93 21.38 25.69
N LEU A 122 63.31 22.22 26.64
CA LEU A 122 64.57 22.12 27.37
C LEU A 122 64.35 21.23 28.60
N MET A 123 65.07 20.12 28.69
CA MET A 123 65.03 19.18 29.81
C MET A 123 66.13 19.44 30.83
#